data_AF-A0A496SNA7-F1
#
_entry.id   AF-A0A496SNA7-F1
#
_cell.length_a   1.000
_cell.length_b   1.000
_cell.length_c   1.000
_cell.angle_alpha   90.00
_cell.angle_beta   90.00
_cell.angle_gamma   90.00
#
_symmetry.space_group_name_H-M   'P 1'
#
loop_
_entity.id
_entity.type
_entity.pdbx_description
1 polymer ?
#
loop_
_entity_poly.entity_id
_entity_poly.type
_entity_poly.pdbx_seq_one_letter_code
_entity_poly.pdbx_strand_id
1 'polypeptide(L)'
;MYAVLCFDVEDVYFPPEYRIDDIPGWLAEIMTDCGIRGTFFVTGEKARSLRERGRRDVIERMAGHSIGSHGQGNLHPLIPEILQDKGWDDGVEAMRRYEEEVTQEHVRTFGREPVALSRHNAYFAPQHIAVAGERGIPYMYNIVRIKEYDQPTWYAGALTFPFEGSETVIPTGLDTIYSRDEIFEQRLREIDKALQDRMERGFEYVTIFGCHPVRVMTRGWQEHYCLASGMTRTPQELGWLYGVKSGEEEARARANFRRFVEYLRDHPDVEVVGIEEAARLFSTQPSHIRRDVLTLYAEELERARRPVFHSTFSPAELVCGFAESLIYAEEHGDLPSEVQRRDVLGPKSRPAVGIERDRVTHEQVIAMCRQLVGHVLKEGALPANLHVEGARVGIGQFAVVAARTYLAQARYEKYEVLRIHETPRYPDAAFEVDAWVRREIGEHWAMPLDFTCDRLAEHARLQTWTMKPAWLRPPQGPAPDGERIVL
;
A
#
# COMPACT_ATOMS: atom_id res chain seq x y z
N MET A 1 -6.80 15.06 13.73
CA MET A 1 -6.28 13.82 13.10
C MET A 1 -7.38 13.22 12.23
N TYR A 2 -7.07 12.75 11.02
CA TYR A 2 -8.07 12.08 10.17
C TYR A 2 -8.13 10.58 10.47
N ALA A 3 -9.32 9.99 10.34
CA ALA A 3 -9.53 8.58 10.54
C ALA A 3 -10.34 7.97 9.37
N VAL A 4 -9.98 6.76 8.95
CA VAL A 4 -10.83 5.93 8.10
C VAL A 4 -11.41 4.80 8.93
N LEU A 5 -12.74 4.75 9.03
CA LEU A 5 -13.47 3.64 9.63
C LEU A 5 -13.77 2.59 8.55
N CYS A 6 -13.13 1.41 8.61
CA CYS A 6 -13.22 0.39 7.56
C CYS A 6 -13.87 -0.93 8.00
N PHE A 7 -14.47 -1.64 7.05
CA PHE A 7 -15.14 -2.93 7.25
C PHE A 7 -14.87 -3.87 6.08
N ASP A 8 -14.50 -5.11 6.39
CA ASP A 8 -14.21 -6.14 5.37
C ASP A 8 -15.43 -7.03 5.17
N VAL A 9 -16.13 -6.82 4.06
CA VAL A 9 -17.39 -7.45 3.70
C VAL A 9 -17.13 -8.61 2.75
N GLU A 10 -16.82 -9.77 3.33
CA GLU A 10 -16.21 -10.89 2.59
C GLU A 10 -16.94 -12.24 2.71
N ASP A 11 -17.87 -12.40 3.65
CA ASP A 11 -18.54 -13.69 3.85
C ASP A 11 -19.53 -14.04 2.74
N VAL A 12 -19.31 -15.19 2.10
CA VAL A 12 -20.24 -15.82 1.17
C VAL A 12 -20.74 -17.19 1.64
N TYR A 13 -20.26 -17.65 2.79
CA TYR A 13 -20.48 -19.02 3.25
C TYR A 13 -21.81 -19.19 3.98
N PHE A 14 -22.28 -18.18 4.71
CA PHE A 14 -23.53 -18.32 5.45
C PHE A 14 -24.76 -18.32 4.51
N PRO A 15 -25.66 -19.31 4.66
CA PRO A 15 -26.94 -19.33 3.96
C PRO A 15 -27.84 -18.14 4.29
N PRO A 16 -28.70 -17.68 3.37
CA PRO A 16 -29.54 -16.48 3.56
C PRO A 16 -30.45 -16.52 4.80
N GLU A 17 -30.92 -17.70 5.21
CA GLU A 17 -31.79 -17.88 6.38
C GLU A 17 -31.15 -17.44 7.71
N TYR A 18 -29.82 -17.39 7.78
CA TYR A 18 -29.07 -16.88 8.94
C TYR A 18 -28.96 -15.36 8.95
N ARG A 19 -29.42 -14.68 7.91
CA ARG A 19 -29.51 -13.21 7.81
C ARG A 19 -28.19 -12.46 8.06
N ILE A 20 -27.05 -13.10 7.84
CA ILE A 20 -25.72 -12.47 7.99
C ILE A 20 -25.54 -11.28 7.03
N ASP A 21 -26.19 -11.34 5.86
CA ASP A 21 -26.22 -10.25 4.89
C ASP A 21 -26.87 -8.95 5.43
N ASP A 22 -27.64 -9.01 6.52
CA ASP A 22 -28.24 -7.81 7.13
C ASP A 22 -27.19 -6.89 7.75
N ILE A 23 -26.05 -7.46 8.16
CA ILE A 23 -25.07 -6.80 9.03
C ILE A 23 -24.43 -5.58 8.38
N PRO A 24 -23.86 -5.67 7.18
CA PRO A 24 -23.36 -4.49 6.47
C PRO A 24 -24.45 -3.41 6.29
N GLY A 25 -25.70 -3.83 6.08
CA GLY A 25 -26.82 -2.93 5.88
C GLY A 25 -27.17 -2.10 7.12
N TRP A 26 -27.26 -2.73 8.29
CA TRP A 26 -27.55 -1.97 9.52
C TRP A 26 -26.32 -1.20 10.04
N LEU A 27 -25.09 -1.66 9.78
CA LEU A 27 -23.88 -0.88 10.05
C LEU A 27 -23.90 0.43 9.23
N ALA A 28 -24.19 0.34 7.93
CA ALA A 28 -24.33 1.49 7.05
C ALA A 28 -25.47 2.43 7.48
N GLU A 29 -26.63 1.88 7.81
CA GLU A 29 -27.79 2.66 8.31
C GLU A 29 -27.43 3.46 9.57
N ILE A 30 -26.81 2.82 10.57
CA ILE A 30 -26.41 3.51 11.81
C ILE A 30 -25.37 4.59 11.54
N MET A 31 -24.38 4.34 10.67
CA MET A 31 -23.39 5.36 10.31
C MET A 31 -24.05 6.55 9.60
N THR A 32 -24.97 6.29 8.68
CA THR A 32 -25.75 7.32 7.99
C THR A 32 -26.57 8.15 8.98
N ASP A 33 -27.30 7.51 9.90
CA ASP A 33 -28.08 8.18 10.94
C ASP A 33 -27.23 9.09 11.82
N CYS A 34 -26.00 8.66 12.12
CA CYS A 34 -25.04 9.42 12.91
C CYS A 34 -24.27 10.47 12.09
N GLY A 35 -24.44 10.53 10.76
CA GLY A 35 -23.71 11.46 9.90
C GLY A 35 -22.23 11.10 9.69
N ILE A 36 -21.84 9.84 9.90
CA ILE A 36 -20.48 9.34 9.68
C ILE A 36 -20.39 8.59 8.36
N ARG A 37 -19.30 8.80 7.62
CA ARG A 37 -19.02 8.06 6.40
C ARG A 37 -18.00 6.93 6.66
N GLY A 38 -18.46 5.69 6.69
CA GLY A 38 -17.60 4.51 6.68
C GLY A 38 -17.04 4.13 5.30
N THR A 39 -16.11 3.17 5.29
CA THR A 39 -15.54 2.54 4.09
C THR A 39 -15.76 1.03 4.15
N PHE A 40 -16.49 0.47 3.19
CA PHE A 40 -16.69 -0.97 3.07
C PHE A 40 -15.80 -1.52 1.95
N PHE A 41 -14.89 -2.42 2.30
CA PHE A 41 -14.14 -3.22 1.34
C PHE A 41 -14.93 -4.48 1.06
N VAL A 42 -15.47 -4.61 -0.14
CA VAL A 42 -16.38 -5.70 -0.52
C VAL A 42 -15.68 -6.63 -1.49
N THR A 43 -15.75 -7.94 -1.27
CA THR A 43 -15.23 -8.91 -2.24
C THR A 43 -16.17 -9.02 -3.44
N GLY A 44 -15.62 -9.32 -4.63
CA GLY A 44 -16.42 -9.53 -5.84
C GLY A 44 -17.47 -10.64 -5.68
N GLU A 45 -17.11 -11.73 -5.02
CA GLU A 45 -18.05 -12.79 -4.63
C GLU A 45 -19.17 -12.28 -3.73
N LYS A 46 -18.86 -11.45 -2.73
CA LYS A 46 -19.87 -10.90 -1.85
C LYS A 46 -20.81 -9.95 -2.58
N ALA A 47 -20.27 -9.09 -3.43
CA ALA A 47 -21.08 -8.18 -4.25
C ALA A 47 -22.10 -8.97 -5.09
N ARG A 48 -21.63 -10.00 -5.81
CA ARG A 48 -22.47 -10.91 -6.59
C ARG A 48 -23.50 -11.64 -5.71
N SER A 49 -23.10 -12.17 -4.56
CA SER A 49 -23.97 -12.88 -3.61
C SER A 49 -25.12 -11.99 -3.11
N LEU A 50 -24.84 -10.75 -2.71
CA LEU A 50 -25.88 -9.80 -2.29
C LEU A 50 -26.89 -9.53 -3.42
N ARG A 51 -26.40 -9.35 -4.66
CA ARG A 51 -27.24 -9.12 -5.83
C ARG A 51 -28.13 -10.33 -6.15
N GLU A 52 -27.57 -11.53 -6.17
CA GLU A 52 -28.29 -12.77 -6.46
C GLU A 52 -29.33 -13.12 -5.39
N ARG A 53 -29.03 -12.80 -4.13
CA ARG A 53 -29.97 -12.95 -3.00
C ARG A 53 -31.02 -11.84 -2.94
N GLY A 54 -31.03 -10.90 -3.88
CA GLY A 54 -32.02 -9.82 -3.95
C GLY A 54 -31.91 -8.78 -2.84
N ARG A 55 -30.74 -8.63 -2.21
CA ARG A 55 -30.49 -7.75 -1.06
C ARG A 55 -30.31 -6.28 -1.45
N ARG A 56 -31.24 -5.76 -2.26
CA ARG A 56 -31.26 -4.35 -2.69
C ARG A 56 -31.28 -3.40 -1.49
N ASP A 57 -31.99 -3.77 -0.44
CA ASP A 57 -32.07 -3.04 0.82
C ASP A 57 -30.68 -2.81 1.46
N VAL A 58 -29.80 -3.81 1.45
CA VAL A 58 -28.45 -3.71 2.00
C VAL A 58 -27.53 -2.94 1.06
N ILE A 59 -27.60 -3.24 -0.23
CA ILE A 59 -26.80 -2.60 -1.28
C ILE A 59 -27.04 -1.09 -1.27
N GLU A 60 -28.30 -0.64 -1.23
CA GLU A 60 -28.66 0.77 -1.23
C GLU A 60 -28.12 1.51 0.01
N ARG A 61 -28.17 0.89 1.19
CA ARG A 61 -27.61 1.47 2.43
C ARG A 61 -26.10 1.59 2.35
N MET A 62 -25.41 0.52 1.95
CA MET A 62 -23.96 0.55 1.77
C MET A 62 -23.53 1.58 0.73
N ALA A 63 -24.31 1.77 -0.34
CA ALA A 63 -24.00 2.71 -1.41
C ALA A 63 -23.91 4.18 -0.94
N GLY A 64 -24.44 4.53 0.24
CA GLY A 64 -24.25 5.84 0.87
C GLY A 64 -22.82 6.09 1.42
N HIS A 65 -22.00 5.05 1.48
CA HIS A 65 -20.64 5.07 2.05
C HIS A 65 -19.56 4.94 0.98
N SER A 66 -18.29 4.85 1.37
CA SER A 66 -17.20 4.52 0.44
C SER A 66 -17.18 3.01 0.20
N ILE A 67 -17.08 2.59 -1.07
CA ILE A 67 -17.05 1.16 -1.46
C ILE A 67 -15.71 0.89 -2.15
N GLY A 68 -14.86 0.09 -1.53
CA GLY A 68 -13.59 -0.37 -2.09
C GLY A 68 -13.66 -1.83 -2.55
N SER A 69 -12.80 -2.20 -3.49
CA SER A 69 -12.55 -3.59 -3.88
C SER A 69 -11.76 -4.27 -2.76
N HIS A 70 -12.21 -5.45 -2.34
CA HIS A 70 -11.47 -6.38 -1.49
C HIS A 70 -11.00 -7.60 -2.29
N GLY A 71 -10.70 -7.40 -3.58
CA GLY A 71 -10.43 -8.47 -4.53
C GLY A 71 -11.66 -9.33 -4.82
N GLN A 72 -11.46 -10.44 -5.51
CA GLN A 72 -12.55 -11.35 -5.86
C GLN A 72 -13.13 -12.08 -4.64
N GLY A 73 -12.32 -12.32 -3.60
CA GLY A 73 -12.66 -13.14 -2.45
C GLY A 73 -11.82 -14.41 -2.42
N ASN A 74 -12.46 -15.54 -2.16
CA ASN A 74 -11.85 -16.80 -1.76
C ASN A 74 -11.86 -17.87 -2.87
N LEU A 75 -12.03 -17.43 -4.12
CA LEU A 75 -11.94 -18.29 -5.28
C LEU A 75 -10.49 -18.41 -5.74
N HIS A 76 -10.01 -19.64 -5.79
CA HIS A 76 -8.73 -19.95 -6.43
C HIS A 76 -8.85 -19.78 -7.96
N PRO A 77 -7.77 -19.35 -8.65
CA PRO A 77 -6.49 -18.96 -8.06
C PRO A 77 -6.57 -17.60 -7.34
N LEU A 78 -5.98 -17.54 -6.14
CA LEU A 78 -5.82 -16.30 -5.37
C LEU A 78 -4.72 -15.44 -5.99
N ILE A 79 -4.67 -14.14 -5.66
CA ILE A 79 -3.67 -13.20 -6.22
C ILE A 79 -2.23 -13.77 -6.19
N PRO A 80 -1.73 -14.34 -5.08
CA PRO A 80 -0.38 -14.90 -5.05
C PRO A 80 -0.19 -16.07 -6.04
N GLU A 81 -1.17 -16.96 -6.17
CA GLU A 81 -1.13 -18.08 -7.11
C GLU A 81 -1.15 -17.60 -8.57
N ILE A 82 -1.95 -16.57 -8.88
CA ILE A 82 -1.95 -15.94 -10.21
C ILE A 82 -0.55 -15.43 -10.57
N LEU A 83 0.18 -14.90 -9.59
CA LEU A 83 1.46 -14.21 -9.79
C LEU A 83 2.71 -15.09 -9.59
N GLN A 84 2.56 -16.32 -9.09
CA GLN A 84 3.67 -17.14 -8.61
C GLN A 84 4.82 -17.30 -9.64
N ASP A 85 4.46 -17.39 -10.92
CA ASP A 85 5.38 -17.62 -12.05
C ASP A 85 5.54 -16.41 -12.97
N LYS A 86 4.95 -15.26 -12.62
CA LYS A 86 4.89 -14.08 -13.49
C LYS A 86 6.06 -13.14 -13.25
N GLY A 87 6.48 -12.46 -14.33
CA GLY A 87 7.34 -11.29 -14.23
C GLY A 87 6.54 -10.05 -13.83
N TRP A 88 7.17 -8.87 -13.96
CA TRP A 88 6.51 -7.62 -13.61
C TRP A 88 5.37 -7.28 -14.58
N ASP A 89 5.66 -7.17 -15.88
CA ASP A 89 4.70 -6.64 -16.86
C ASP A 89 3.52 -7.59 -17.10
N ASP A 90 3.79 -8.90 -17.27
CA ASP A 90 2.74 -9.91 -17.38
C ASP A 90 1.98 -10.13 -16.06
N GLY A 91 2.62 -9.86 -14.92
CA GLY A 91 1.99 -9.81 -13.61
C GLY A 91 1.02 -8.65 -13.45
N VAL A 92 1.42 -7.42 -13.81
CA VAL A 92 0.54 -6.24 -13.80
C VAL A 92 -0.63 -6.43 -14.74
N GLU A 93 -0.40 -6.96 -15.94
CA GLU A 93 -1.48 -7.28 -16.88
C GLU A 93 -2.46 -8.32 -16.34
N ALA A 94 -1.97 -9.34 -15.61
CA ALA A 94 -2.84 -10.30 -14.94
C ALA A 94 -3.68 -9.65 -13.83
N MET A 95 -3.08 -8.76 -13.03
CA MET A 95 -3.81 -8.01 -11.99
C MET A 95 -4.81 -7.02 -12.59
N ARG A 96 -4.52 -6.43 -13.74
CA ARG A 96 -5.46 -5.57 -14.47
C ARG A 96 -6.73 -6.35 -14.84
N ARG A 97 -6.56 -7.54 -15.41
CA ARG A 97 -7.69 -8.41 -15.77
C ARG A 97 -8.48 -8.86 -14.55
N TYR A 98 -7.77 -9.28 -13.51
CA TYR A 98 -8.38 -9.67 -12.23
C TYR A 98 -9.24 -8.53 -11.66
N GLU A 99 -8.69 -7.33 -11.54
CA GLU A 99 -9.43 -6.20 -10.96
C GLU A 99 -10.51 -5.63 -11.89
N GLU A 100 -10.38 -5.78 -13.21
CA GLU A 100 -11.46 -5.46 -14.15
C GLU A 100 -12.69 -6.36 -13.89
N GLU A 101 -12.49 -7.66 -13.70
CA GLU A 101 -13.59 -8.58 -13.37
C GLU A 101 -14.27 -8.23 -12.04
N VAL A 102 -13.48 -7.94 -11.00
CA VAL A 102 -14.01 -7.52 -9.69
C VAL A 102 -14.76 -6.18 -9.82
N THR A 103 -14.18 -5.23 -10.55
CA THR A 103 -14.80 -3.92 -10.83
C THR A 103 -16.15 -4.08 -11.51
N GLN A 104 -16.27 -4.96 -12.49
CA GLN A 104 -17.55 -5.20 -13.17
C GLN A 104 -18.62 -5.74 -12.22
N GLU A 105 -18.28 -6.61 -11.28
CA GLU A 105 -19.23 -7.05 -10.25
C GLU A 105 -19.63 -5.90 -9.30
N HIS A 106 -18.70 -5.03 -8.94
CA HIS A 106 -19.00 -3.82 -8.17
C HIS A 106 -19.95 -2.88 -8.91
N VAL A 107 -19.70 -2.62 -10.21
CA VAL A 107 -20.56 -1.78 -11.04
C VAL A 107 -21.96 -2.39 -11.17
N ARG A 108 -22.07 -3.70 -11.41
CA ARG A 108 -23.38 -4.40 -11.48
C ARG A 108 -24.15 -4.36 -10.16
N THR A 109 -23.45 -4.32 -9.03
CA THR A 109 -24.05 -4.41 -7.70
C THR A 109 -24.38 -3.03 -7.14
N PHE A 110 -23.41 -2.11 -7.13
CA PHE A 110 -23.51 -0.80 -6.49
C PHE A 110 -23.72 0.35 -7.49
N GLY A 111 -23.70 0.09 -8.80
CA GLY A 111 -23.90 1.10 -9.84
C GLY A 111 -22.70 2.03 -10.06
N ARG A 112 -21.54 1.73 -9.46
CA ARG A 112 -20.30 2.52 -9.58
C ARG A 112 -19.05 1.67 -9.41
N GLU A 113 -17.94 2.19 -9.91
CA GLU A 113 -16.61 1.60 -9.69
C GLU A 113 -16.18 1.73 -8.21
N PRO A 114 -15.31 0.81 -7.71
CA PRO A 114 -14.75 0.93 -6.38
C PRO A 114 -13.84 2.17 -6.28
N VAL A 115 -13.87 2.85 -5.13
CA VAL A 115 -13.08 4.07 -4.89
C VAL A 115 -11.68 3.80 -4.34
N ALA A 116 -11.36 2.54 -4.05
CA ALA A 116 -10.10 2.07 -3.50
C ALA A 116 -9.93 0.58 -3.79
N LEU A 117 -8.69 0.09 -3.81
CA LEU A 117 -8.38 -1.34 -3.73
C LEU A 117 -7.90 -1.68 -2.32
N SER A 118 -7.91 -2.96 -1.96
CA SER A 118 -7.39 -3.41 -0.68
C SER A 118 -6.86 -4.84 -0.75
N ARG A 119 -6.03 -5.20 0.22
CA ARG A 119 -5.55 -6.58 0.39
C ARG A 119 -6.59 -7.43 1.14
N HIS A 120 -7.08 -8.49 0.53
CA HIS A 120 -7.80 -9.53 1.26
C HIS A 120 -6.82 -10.54 1.87
N ASN A 121 -7.04 -10.91 3.13
CA ASN A 121 -6.17 -11.79 3.89
C ASN A 121 -4.69 -11.35 3.81
N ALA A 122 -3.73 -12.26 3.62
CA ALA A 122 -2.33 -11.94 3.37
C ALA A 122 -1.99 -11.68 1.87
N TYR A 123 -2.97 -11.62 0.96
CA TYR A 123 -2.78 -11.67 -0.50
C TYR A 123 -2.22 -10.37 -1.12
N PHE A 124 -1.10 -9.90 -0.61
CA PHE A 124 -0.39 -8.71 -1.06
C PHE A 124 0.36 -8.98 -2.36
N ALA A 125 0.29 -8.03 -3.30
CA ALA A 125 1.15 -8.03 -4.47
C ALA A 125 1.48 -6.60 -4.94
N PRO A 126 2.77 -6.28 -5.19
CA PRO A 126 3.13 -4.95 -5.70
C PRO A 126 2.55 -4.69 -7.09
N GLN A 127 2.31 -5.72 -7.90
CA GLN A 127 1.63 -5.59 -9.19
C GLN A 127 0.15 -5.17 -9.02
N HIS A 128 -0.53 -5.66 -7.97
CA HIS A 128 -1.91 -5.25 -7.68
C HIS A 128 -1.96 -3.78 -7.21
N ILE A 129 -0.98 -3.36 -6.41
CA ILE A 129 -0.82 -1.97 -6.00
C ILE A 129 -0.52 -1.08 -7.22
N ALA A 130 0.31 -1.53 -8.17
CA ALA A 130 0.56 -0.79 -9.40
C ALA A 130 -0.71 -0.55 -10.22
N VAL A 131 -1.64 -1.52 -10.27
CA VAL A 131 -2.95 -1.33 -10.90
C VAL A 131 -3.79 -0.27 -10.18
N ALA A 132 -3.73 -0.18 -8.84
CA ALA A 132 -4.37 0.93 -8.10
C ALA A 132 -3.78 2.29 -8.53
N GLY A 133 -2.45 2.36 -8.66
CA GLY A 133 -1.72 3.55 -9.10
C GLY A 133 -2.11 4.00 -10.51
N GLU A 134 -2.17 3.06 -11.47
CA GLU A 134 -2.62 3.35 -12.84
C GLU A 134 -4.06 3.87 -12.91
N ARG A 135 -4.93 3.43 -11.98
CA ARG A 135 -6.31 3.88 -11.86
C ARG A 135 -6.45 5.18 -11.04
N GLY A 136 -5.38 5.65 -10.41
CA GLY A 136 -5.41 6.85 -9.56
C GLY A 136 -6.25 6.69 -8.29
N ILE A 137 -6.40 5.47 -7.77
CA ILE A 137 -7.16 5.17 -6.55
C ILE A 137 -6.24 4.65 -5.43
N PRO A 138 -6.57 4.91 -4.15
CA PRO A 138 -5.76 4.44 -3.04
C PRO A 138 -5.81 2.92 -2.85
N TYR A 139 -4.78 2.40 -2.17
CA TYR A 139 -4.70 1.00 -1.75
C TYR A 139 -4.71 0.87 -0.22
N MET A 140 -5.66 0.13 0.34
CA MET A 140 -5.78 -0.11 1.78
C MET A 140 -5.11 -1.42 2.19
N TYR A 141 -4.65 -1.49 3.44
CA TYR A 141 -3.99 -2.65 4.04
C TYR A 141 -2.60 -2.93 3.47
N ASN A 142 -1.84 -1.84 3.30
CA ASN A 142 -0.45 -1.95 2.90
C ASN A 142 0.43 -2.48 4.04
N ILE A 143 1.45 -3.24 3.64
CA ILE A 143 2.45 -3.87 4.51
C ILE A 143 3.78 -3.11 4.51
N VAL A 144 4.03 -2.25 3.52
CA VAL A 144 5.31 -1.59 3.39
C VAL A 144 5.38 -0.40 4.36
N ARG A 145 6.51 -0.29 5.07
CA ARG A 145 6.75 0.79 6.02
C ARG A 145 8.11 1.41 5.78
N ILE A 146 8.19 2.71 6.02
CA ILE A 146 9.46 3.43 6.11
C ILE A 146 9.80 3.47 7.60
N LYS A 147 11.01 3.07 7.97
CA LYS A 147 11.43 3.07 9.38
C LYS A 147 11.22 4.47 9.96
N GLU A 148 10.69 4.54 11.19
CA GLU A 148 10.36 5.79 11.91
C GLU A 148 9.23 6.64 11.28
N TYR A 149 8.57 6.13 10.22
CA TYR A 149 7.42 6.74 9.58
C TYR A 149 6.30 5.72 9.35
N ASP A 150 5.22 5.82 10.13
CA ASP A 150 4.16 4.81 10.15
C ASP A 150 2.83 5.28 9.54
N GLN A 151 2.85 6.41 8.83
CA GLN A 151 1.71 7.09 8.21
C GLN A 151 1.50 6.65 6.74
N PRO A 152 0.49 7.16 5.98
CA PRO A 152 0.30 6.80 4.58
C PRO A 152 1.58 6.95 3.74
N THR A 153 1.82 6.03 2.81
CA THR A 153 3.03 5.97 1.99
C THR A 153 2.69 5.75 0.53
N TRP A 154 3.56 6.24 -0.35
CA TRP A 154 3.54 5.86 -1.76
C TRP A 154 4.33 4.57 -1.95
N TYR A 155 3.77 3.62 -2.70
CA TYR A 155 4.45 2.38 -3.07
C TYR A 155 3.90 1.84 -4.39
N ALA A 156 4.79 1.36 -5.25
CA ALA A 156 4.49 0.82 -6.58
C ALA A 156 3.57 1.72 -7.41
N GLY A 157 3.66 3.05 -7.24
CA GLY A 157 2.86 4.03 -7.98
C GLY A 157 1.50 4.39 -7.37
N ALA A 158 1.07 3.78 -6.26
CA ALA A 158 -0.18 4.12 -5.58
C ALA A 158 0.07 4.78 -4.22
N LEU A 159 -0.90 5.62 -3.80
CA LEU A 159 -1.01 6.05 -2.41
C LEU A 159 -1.59 4.91 -1.59
N THR A 160 -0.90 4.52 -0.53
CA THR A 160 -1.25 3.35 0.26
C THR A 160 -1.46 3.69 1.72
N PHE A 161 -2.43 3.02 2.34
CA PHE A 161 -2.79 3.19 3.73
C PHE A 161 -2.36 1.97 4.55
N PRO A 162 -1.62 2.19 5.66
CA PRO A 162 -1.03 1.12 6.46
C PRO A 162 -2.07 0.26 7.19
N PHE A 163 -1.67 -0.98 7.51
CA PHE A 163 -2.44 -1.86 8.39
C PHE A 163 -1.58 -2.67 9.37
N GLU A 164 -1.05 -3.80 8.92
CA GLU A 164 -0.57 -4.83 9.82
C GLU A 164 0.74 -4.46 10.53
N GLY A 165 0.71 -4.44 11.87
CA GLY A 165 1.85 -4.04 12.69
C GLY A 165 2.17 -2.54 12.62
N SER A 166 1.29 -1.72 12.02
CA SER A 166 1.40 -0.27 12.03
C SER A 166 0.75 0.31 13.27
N GLU A 167 1.41 1.30 13.86
CA GLU A 167 0.89 2.10 14.95
C GLU A 167 -0.32 2.94 14.52
N THR A 168 -0.49 3.27 13.24
CA THR A 168 -1.69 3.98 12.75
C THR A 168 -2.96 3.16 12.85
N VAL A 169 -2.88 1.83 12.97
CA VAL A 169 -4.07 1.01 13.17
C VAL A 169 -4.46 1.05 14.63
N ILE A 170 -5.67 1.54 14.89
CA ILE A 170 -6.26 1.48 16.21
C ILE A 170 -6.70 0.02 16.47
N PRO A 171 -6.18 -0.64 17.52
CA PRO A 171 -6.49 -2.03 17.81
C PRO A 171 -7.90 -2.16 18.41
N THR A 172 -8.91 -2.08 17.56
CA THR A 172 -10.31 -2.06 18.00
C THR A 172 -10.77 -3.41 18.54
N GLY A 173 -10.41 -4.53 17.92
CA GLY A 173 -10.84 -5.87 18.36
C GLY A 173 -12.37 -6.03 18.49
N LEU A 174 -13.14 -5.27 17.70
CA LEU A 174 -14.59 -5.13 17.86
C LEU A 174 -15.39 -6.31 17.29
N ASP A 175 -14.80 -7.09 16.37
CA ASP A 175 -15.40 -8.20 15.61
C ASP A 175 -16.44 -9.03 16.37
N THR A 176 -16.13 -9.47 17.59
CA THR A 176 -16.99 -10.43 18.31
C THR A 176 -17.63 -9.85 19.57
N ILE A 177 -17.35 -8.59 19.92
CA ILE A 177 -17.66 -8.04 21.24
C ILE A 177 -18.80 -7.02 21.26
N TYR A 178 -19.32 -6.55 20.13
CA TYR A 178 -20.44 -5.59 20.12
C TYR A 178 -21.66 -6.06 20.95
N SER A 179 -21.90 -7.37 21.05
CA SER A 179 -23.02 -7.93 21.84
C SER A 179 -22.70 -8.13 23.33
N ARG A 180 -21.54 -7.67 23.82
CA ARG A 180 -20.99 -7.89 25.17
C ARG A 180 -20.71 -6.54 25.86
N ASP A 181 -21.72 -5.96 26.48
CA ASP A 181 -21.71 -4.57 26.96
C ASP A 181 -20.47 -4.19 27.79
N GLU A 182 -20.15 -4.94 28.85
CA GLU A 182 -19.01 -4.63 29.74
C GLU A 182 -17.66 -4.64 29.01
N ILE A 183 -17.48 -5.55 28.07
CA ILE A 183 -16.23 -5.69 27.30
C ILE A 183 -16.17 -4.64 26.21
N PHE A 184 -17.29 -4.33 25.58
CA PHE A 184 -17.40 -3.22 24.65
C PHE A 184 -17.05 -1.89 25.35
N GLU A 185 -17.57 -1.64 26.55
CA GLU A 185 -17.22 -0.43 27.33
C GLU A 185 -15.73 -0.33 27.62
N GLN A 186 -15.11 -1.44 28.02
CA GLN A 186 -13.67 -1.46 28.25
C GLN A 186 -12.92 -1.15 26.95
N ARG A 187 -13.31 -1.79 25.84
CA ARG A 187 -12.65 -1.59 24.56
C ARG A 187 -12.81 -0.16 24.03
N LEU A 188 -13.96 0.47 24.24
CA LEU A 188 -14.17 1.86 23.83
C LEU A 188 -13.20 2.81 24.56
N ARG A 189 -12.94 2.59 25.86
CA ARG A 189 -11.90 3.33 26.61
C ARG A 189 -10.48 3.05 26.12
N GLU A 190 -10.18 1.81 25.73
CA GLU A 190 -8.88 1.45 25.15
C GLU A 190 -8.66 2.11 23.79
N ILE A 191 -9.72 2.22 22.97
CA ILE A 191 -9.72 2.94 21.69
C ILE A 191 -9.48 4.44 21.92
N ASP A 192 -10.18 5.07 22.87
CA ASP A 192 -9.97 6.48 23.24
C ASP A 192 -8.53 6.76 23.65
N LYS A 193 -7.98 5.94 24.55
CA LYS A 193 -6.58 6.05 24.96
C LYS A 193 -5.61 5.89 23.78
N ALA A 194 -5.88 4.95 22.86
CA ALA A 194 -5.03 4.75 21.69
C ALA A 194 -5.08 5.96 20.75
N LEU A 195 -6.26 6.54 20.52
CA LEU A 195 -6.41 7.76 19.72
C LEU A 195 -5.65 8.93 20.35
N GLN A 196 -5.80 9.15 21.66
CA GLN A 196 -5.08 10.19 22.41
C GLN A 196 -3.56 10.03 22.28
N ASP A 197 -3.03 8.82 22.49
CA ASP A 197 -1.59 8.54 22.31
C ASP A 197 -1.11 8.88 20.88
N ARG A 198 -1.88 8.54 19.84
CA ARG A 198 -1.50 8.88 18.46
C ARG A 198 -1.49 10.37 18.20
N MET A 199 -2.47 11.11 18.73
CA MET A 199 -2.51 12.56 18.61
C MET A 199 -1.33 13.22 19.34
N GLU A 200 -1.02 12.79 20.57
CA GLU A 200 0.14 13.28 21.33
C GLU A 200 1.47 13.03 20.61
N ARG A 201 1.55 11.93 19.85
CA ARG A 201 2.74 11.57 19.05
C ARG A 201 2.78 12.24 17.68
N GLY A 202 1.76 13.02 17.32
CA GLY A 202 1.68 13.81 16.09
C GLY A 202 1.25 13.04 14.85
N PHE A 203 0.48 11.95 15.00
CA PHE A 203 -0.08 11.24 13.85
C PHE A 203 -1.17 12.08 13.18
N GLU A 204 -1.10 12.21 11.86
CA GLU A 204 -2.10 12.96 11.08
C GLU A 204 -3.24 12.05 10.59
N TYR A 205 -3.00 10.73 10.56
CA TYR A 205 -3.91 9.70 10.06
C TYR A 205 -3.94 8.46 10.97
N VAL A 206 -5.11 7.84 11.10
CA VAL A 206 -5.29 6.49 11.66
C VAL A 206 -6.30 5.65 10.87
N THR A 207 -6.09 4.34 10.85
CA THR A 207 -7.09 3.38 10.38
C THR A 207 -7.83 2.80 11.59
N ILE A 208 -9.16 2.86 11.57
CA ILE A 208 -10.02 2.27 12.59
C ILE A 208 -10.73 1.09 11.95
N PHE A 209 -10.31 -0.13 12.30
CA PHE A 209 -10.99 -1.33 11.83
C PHE A 209 -12.31 -1.51 12.58
N GLY A 210 -13.44 -1.36 11.92
CA GLY A 210 -14.75 -1.46 12.54
C GLY A 210 -15.11 -2.89 12.89
N CYS A 211 -15.05 -3.79 11.90
CA CYS A 211 -15.15 -5.24 12.02
C CYS A 211 -15.22 -5.89 10.63
N HIS A 212 -15.01 -7.21 10.58
CA HIS A 212 -15.64 -8.08 9.60
C HIS A 212 -17.13 -8.23 9.96
N PRO A 213 -18.09 -7.72 9.17
CA PRO A 213 -19.51 -7.76 9.51
C PRO A 213 -20.03 -9.16 9.88
N VAL A 214 -19.56 -10.21 9.19
CA VAL A 214 -19.92 -11.59 9.51
C VAL A 214 -19.57 -11.98 10.96
N ARG A 215 -18.46 -11.49 11.53
CA ARG A 215 -18.01 -11.84 12.89
C ARG A 215 -18.93 -11.30 13.98
N VAL A 216 -19.68 -10.24 13.66
CA VAL A 216 -20.55 -9.57 14.63
C VAL A 216 -21.61 -10.54 15.15
N MET A 217 -22.16 -11.38 14.27
CA MET A 217 -23.26 -12.30 14.61
C MET A 217 -22.88 -13.77 14.58
N THR A 218 -21.75 -14.14 13.98
CA THR A 218 -21.38 -15.56 13.87
C THR A 218 -20.59 -16.06 15.07
N ARG A 219 -20.70 -17.35 15.35
CA ARG A 219 -19.89 -18.09 16.32
C ARG A 219 -18.91 -18.98 15.56
N GLY A 220 -17.90 -18.37 14.95
CA GLY A 220 -16.85 -19.10 14.22
C GLY A 220 -16.17 -18.28 13.13
N TRP A 221 -15.21 -18.90 12.44
CA TRP A 221 -14.60 -18.40 11.20
C TRP A 221 -14.43 -19.57 10.25
N GLN A 222 -15.12 -19.54 9.10
CA GLN A 222 -15.22 -20.70 8.21
C GLN A 222 -14.12 -20.75 7.16
N GLU A 223 -13.65 -19.59 6.74
CA GLU A 223 -12.68 -19.42 5.65
C GLU A 223 -11.44 -20.30 5.84
N HIS A 224 -10.91 -20.37 7.07
CA HIS A 224 -9.75 -21.18 7.43
C HIS A 224 -9.92 -22.65 7.02
N TYR A 225 -11.12 -23.18 7.19
CA TYR A 225 -11.44 -24.56 6.86
C TYR A 225 -11.80 -24.72 5.38
N CYS A 226 -12.46 -23.71 4.80
CA CYS A 226 -12.92 -23.74 3.42
C CYS A 226 -11.77 -23.67 2.42
N LEU A 227 -10.67 -22.96 2.73
CA LEU A 227 -9.55 -22.73 1.80
C LEU A 227 -8.27 -23.51 2.09
N ALA A 228 -8.23 -24.34 3.14
CA ALA A 228 -6.95 -24.93 3.57
C ALA A 228 -6.26 -25.74 2.46
N SER A 229 -4.97 -25.44 2.26
CA SER A 229 -4.04 -26.13 1.38
C SER A 229 -4.41 -26.08 -0.11
N GLY A 230 -4.83 -24.93 -0.62
CA GLY A 230 -5.10 -24.73 -2.05
C GLY A 230 -6.43 -25.31 -2.55
N MET A 231 -7.34 -25.65 -1.63
CA MET A 231 -8.64 -26.25 -1.96
C MET A 231 -9.77 -25.30 -1.61
N THR A 232 -10.71 -25.06 -2.53
CA THR A 232 -11.99 -24.42 -2.20
C THR A 232 -13.04 -25.48 -1.87
N ARG A 233 -13.48 -25.53 -0.60
CA ARG A 233 -14.59 -26.38 -0.13
C ARG A 233 -15.76 -25.54 0.34
N THR A 234 -16.95 -26.06 0.11
CA THR A 234 -18.19 -25.51 0.66
C THR A 234 -18.36 -25.93 2.12
N PRO A 235 -19.06 -25.12 2.94
CA PRO A 235 -19.40 -25.53 4.30
C PRO A 235 -20.17 -26.86 4.37
N GLN A 236 -20.97 -27.19 3.33
CA GLN A 236 -21.72 -28.44 3.23
C GLN A 236 -20.78 -29.65 3.10
N GLU A 237 -19.73 -29.55 2.28
CA GLU A 237 -18.70 -30.60 2.16
C GLU A 237 -17.94 -30.83 3.46
N LEU A 238 -17.80 -29.77 4.27
CA LEU A 238 -17.18 -29.83 5.59
C LEU A 238 -18.12 -30.30 6.71
N GLY A 239 -19.42 -30.49 6.41
CA GLY A 239 -20.42 -30.79 7.44
C GLY A 239 -20.55 -29.67 8.48
N TRP A 240 -20.33 -28.41 8.08
CA TRP A 240 -20.24 -27.28 8.99
C TRP A 240 -21.56 -26.99 9.70
N LEU A 241 -21.49 -26.75 11.01
CA LEU A 241 -22.64 -26.33 11.82
C LEU A 241 -22.59 -24.81 12.05
N TYR A 242 -23.58 -24.10 11.51
CA TYR A 242 -23.66 -22.66 11.63
C TYR A 242 -24.12 -22.23 13.02
N GLY A 243 -23.22 -21.60 13.77
CA GLY A 243 -23.55 -20.92 15.02
C GLY A 243 -23.80 -19.44 14.79
N VAL A 244 -24.97 -18.94 15.18
CA VAL A 244 -25.34 -17.51 15.08
C VAL A 244 -25.90 -17.01 16.42
N LYS A 245 -25.53 -15.79 16.78
CA LYS A 245 -26.02 -15.08 17.97
C LYS A 245 -27.53 -14.83 17.88
N SER A 246 -28.17 -14.70 19.05
CA SER A 246 -29.60 -14.46 19.19
C SER A 246 -30.00 -13.04 18.79
N GLY A 247 -31.31 -12.80 18.58
CA GLY A 247 -31.82 -11.46 18.28
C GLY A 247 -31.58 -10.44 19.41
N GLU A 248 -31.53 -10.88 20.67
CA GLU A 248 -31.16 -10.00 21.79
C GLU A 248 -29.69 -9.58 21.72
N GLU A 249 -28.81 -10.49 21.34
CA GLU A 249 -27.40 -10.19 21.09
C GLU A 249 -27.23 -9.23 19.91
N GLU A 250 -28.05 -9.36 18.86
CA GLU A 250 -28.06 -8.41 17.73
C GLU A 250 -28.50 -7.01 18.17
N ALA A 251 -29.57 -6.92 18.96
CA ALA A 251 -30.06 -5.63 19.47
C ALA A 251 -28.99 -4.92 20.30
N ARG A 252 -28.28 -5.66 21.17
CA ARG A 252 -27.12 -5.13 21.90
C ARG A 252 -25.99 -4.71 20.96
N ALA A 253 -25.68 -5.53 19.96
CA ALA A 253 -24.63 -5.22 18.99
C ALA A 253 -24.90 -3.92 18.22
N ARG A 254 -26.14 -3.73 17.74
CA ARG A 254 -26.58 -2.50 17.08
C ARG A 254 -26.49 -1.29 18.01
N ALA A 255 -26.92 -1.44 19.27
CA ALA A 255 -26.85 -0.36 20.26
C ALA A 255 -25.40 0.06 20.56
N ASN A 256 -24.50 -0.90 20.76
CA ASN A 256 -23.09 -0.61 21.03
C ASN A 256 -22.36 -0.08 19.79
N PHE A 257 -22.66 -0.59 18.59
CA PHE A 257 -22.12 -0.01 17.36
C PHE A 257 -22.56 1.45 17.19
N ARG A 258 -23.83 1.78 17.45
CA ARG A 258 -24.31 3.17 17.44
C ARG A 258 -23.50 4.04 18.41
N ARG A 259 -23.30 3.57 19.64
CA ARG A 259 -22.50 4.29 20.66
C ARG A 259 -21.06 4.50 20.21
N PHE A 260 -20.46 3.52 19.54
CA PHE A 260 -19.11 3.66 18.96
C PHE A 260 -19.06 4.73 17.87
N VAL A 261 -20.03 4.73 16.95
CA VAL A 261 -20.10 5.72 15.88
C VAL A 261 -20.39 7.13 16.43
N GLU A 262 -21.29 7.25 17.40
CA GLU A 262 -21.57 8.52 18.09
C GLU A 262 -20.34 9.05 18.81
N TYR A 263 -19.58 8.17 19.48
CA TYR A 263 -18.30 8.52 20.08
C TYR A 263 -17.31 9.07 19.04
N LEU A 264 -17.16 8.42 17.88
CA LEU A 264 -16.26 8.91 16.83
C LEU A 264 -16.73 10.24 16.23
N ARG A 265 -18.04 10.44 16.07
CA ARG A 265 -18.64 11.70 15.60
C ARG A 265 -18.39 12.85 16.57
N ASP A 266 -18.54 12.59 17.86
CA ASP A 266 -18.46 13.62 18.90
C ASP A 266 -17.03 13.84 19.41
N HIS A 267 -16.05 13.06 18.91
CA HIS A 267 -14.66 13.20 19.32
C HIS A 267 -14.08 14.53 18.81
N PRO A 268 -13.52 15.39 19.68
CA PRO A 268 -13.16 16.77 19.32
C PRO A 268 -12.02 16.87 18.30
N ASP A 269 -11.09 15.91 18.32
CA ASP A 269 -9.84 15.97 17.54
C ASP A 269 -9.72 14.90 16.44
N VAL A 270 -10.78 14.13 16.20
CA VAL A 270 -10.81 13.05 15.20
C VAL A 270 -11.89 13.35 14.16
N GLU A 271 -11.49 13.36 12.90
CA GLU A 271 -12.40 13.53 11.78
C GLU A 271 -12.47 12.23 10.96
N VAL A 272 -13.63 11.57 10.97
CA VAL A 272 -13.83 10.34 10.19
C VAL A 272 -14.21 10.69 8.76
N VAL A 273 -13.40 10.24 7.81
CA VAL A 273 -13.58 10.47 6.37
C VAL A 273 -13.63 9.17 5.59
N GLY A 274 -14.19 9.21 4.37
CA GLY A 274 -14.08 8.11 3.41
C GLY A 274 -12.64 7.96 2.90
N ILE A 275 -12.26 6.76 2.48
CA ILE A 275 -10.90 6.47 2.00
C ILE A 275 -10.48 7.32 0.79
N GLU A 276 -11.41 7.70 -0.08
CA GLU A 276 -11.13 8.58 -1.22
C GLU A 276 -10.81 10.02 -0.79
N GLU A 277 -11.42 10.47 0.31
CA GLU A 277 -11.14 11.79 0.87
C GLU A 277 -9.82 11.79 1.63
N ALA A 278 -9.54 10.74 2.40
CA ALA A 278 -8.21 10.52 2.97
C ALA A 278 -7.14 10.51 1.86
N ALA A 279 -7.38 9.81 0.75
CA ALA A 279 -6.46 9.80 -0.37
C ALA A 279 -6.24 11.20 -0.97
N ARG A 280 -7.32 11.97 -1.16
CA ARG A 280 -7.24 13.36 -1.64
C ARG A 280 -6.35 14.20 -0.72
N LEU A 281 -6.52 14.08 0.60
CA LEU A 281 -5.77 14.84 1.60
C LEU A 281 -4.27 14.53 1.60
N PHE A 282 -3.89 13.26 1.41
CA PHE A 282 -2.48 12.80 1.48
C PHE A 282 -1.79 12.65 0.11
N SER A 283 -2.48 12.98 -0.99
CA SER A 283 -1.98 12.76 -2.36
C SER A 283 -1.04 13.85 -2.90
N THR A 284 -0.84 14.95 -2.17
CA THR A 284 -0.04 16.08 -2.68
C THR A 284 1.44 15.70 -2.79
N GLN A 285 2.01 15.93 -3.97
CA GLN A 285 3.42 15.69 -4.27
C GLN A 285 4.03 16.92 -4.96
N PRO A 286 5.27 17.32 -4.63
CA PRO A 286 5.96 18.37 -5.38
C PRO A 286 6.12 17.99 -6.86
N SER A 287 6.00 18.97 -7.76
CA SER A 287 6.21 18.76 -9.20
C SER A 287 7.68 18.83 -9.62
N HIS A 288 8.54 19.40 -8.78
CA HIS A 288 9.96 19.62 -9.04
C HIS A 288 10.81 19.21 -7.84
N ILE A 289 12.05 18.81 -8.11
CA ILE A 289 13.09 18.53 -7.12
C ILE A 289 14.13 19.62 -7.22
N ARG A 290 14.34 20.36 -6.13
CA ARG A 290 15.29 21.47 -6.07
C ARG A 290 16.74 20.97 -5.99
N ARG A 291 17.68 21.81 -6.43
CA ARG A 291 19.12 21.54 -6.37
C ARG A 291 19.60 21.25 -4.95
N ASP A 292 19.12 21.97 -3.94
CA ASP A 292 19.52 21.77 -2.53
C ASP A 292 19.11 20.41 -1.99
N VAL A 293 17.90 19.94 -2.32
CA VAL A 293 17.42 18.59 -2.00
C VAL A 293 18.31 17.52 -2.65
N LEU A 294 18.59 17.65 -3.94
CA LEU A 294 19.47 16.71 -4.66
C LEU A 294 20.90 16.72 -4.07
N THR A 295 21.44 17.90 -3.76
CA THR A 295 22.77 18.02 -3.15
C THR A 295 22.84 17.28 -1.83
N LEU A 296 21.90 17.52 -0.90
CA LEU A 296 21.91 16.81 0.38
C LEU A 296 21.75 15.31 0.18
N TYR A 297 20.80 14.88 -0.64
CA TYR A 297 20.60 13.45 -0.91
C TYR A 297 21.86 12.80 -1.52
N ALA A 298 22.59 13.51 -2.37
CA ALA A 298 23.83 13.01 -2.96
C ALA A 298 24.91 12.80 -1.88
N GLU A 299 25.03 13.72 -0.91
CA GLU A 299 25.96 13.59 0.22
C GLU A 299 25.62 12.38 1.09
N GLU A 300 24.33 12.17 1.36
CA GLU A 300 23.86 11.02 2.14
C GLU A 300 24.08 9.70 1.42
N LEU A 301 23.78 9.66 0.13
CA LEU A 301 23.97 8.49 -0.71
C LEU A 301 25.46 8.14 -0.85
N GLU A 302 26.35 9.13 -1.02
CA GLU A 302 27.80 8.92 -1.06
C GLU A 302 28.33 8.40 0.29
N ARG A 303 27.86 8.98 1.40
CA ARG A 303 28.26 8.57 2.76
C ARG A 303 27.79 7.14 3.07
N ALA A 304 26.53 6.82 2.77
CA ALA A 304 25.94 5.53 3.08
C ALA A 304 26.32 4.43 2.08
N ARG A 305 26.70 4.82 0.85
CA ARG A 305 27.00 3.92 -0.29
C ARG A 305 25.89 2.90 -0.56
N ARG A 306 24.64 3.34 -0.44
CA ARG A 306 23.43 2.55 -0.67
C ARG A 306 22.23 3.47 -0.87
N PRO A 307 21.18 3.03 -1.58
CA PRO A 307 19.92 3.78 -1.67
C PRO A 307 19.33 4.03 -0.28
N VAL A 308 19.01 5.28 0.03
CA VAL A 308 18.37 5.71 1.29
C VAL A 308 17.05 6.42 1.00
N PHE A 309 16.14 6.44 1.95
CA PHE A 309 14.87 7.16 1.81
C PHE A 309 15.07 8.67 2.02
N HIS A 310 14.14 9.44 1.47
CA HIS A 310 14.05 10.88 1.69
C HIS A 310 12.64 11.18 2.18
N SER A 311 12.51 12.23 3.00
CA SER A 311 11.25 12.65 3.61
C SER A 311 10.14 12.96 2.60
N THR A 312 10.47 13.28 1.34
CA THR A 312 9.50 13.76 0.33
C THR A 312 9.55 13.03 -1.01
N PHE A 313 10.69 12.44 -1.38
CA PHE A 313 10.92 11.90 -2.72
C PHE A 313 11.39 10.46 -2.61
N SER A 314 11.04 9.63 -3.59
CA SER A 314 11.50 8.25 -3.62
C SER A 314 12.96 8.16 -4.10
N PRO A 315 13.70 7.10 -3.74
CA PRO A 315 15.02 6.86 -4.30
C PRO A 315 15.03 6.87 -5.84
N ALA A 316 13.95 6.40 -6.48
CA ALA A 316 13.83 6.39 -7.93
C ALA A 316 13.73 7.79 -8.53
N GLU A 317 12.94 8.67 -7.90
CA GLU A 317 12.80 10.07 -8.32
C GLU A 317 14.12 10.82 -8.22
N LEU A 318 14.85 10.61 -7.13
CA LEU A 318 16.10 11.32 -6.85
C LEU A 318 17.22 10.89 -7.81
N VAL A 319 17.32 9.60 -8.14
CA VAL A 319 18.29 9.13 -9.14
C VAL A 319 17.95 9.63 -10.54
N CYS A 320 16.67 9.76 -10.90
CA CYS A 320 16.26 10.44 -12.13
C CYS A 320 16.69 11.91 -12.10
N GLY A 321 16.48 12.60 -10.97
CA GLY A 321 16.88 13.99 -10.80
C GLY A 321 18.39 14.21 -10.94
N PHE A 322 19.22 13.28 -10.46
CA PHE A 322 20.66 13.31 -10.72
C PHE A 322 20.99 13.19 -12.20
N ALA A 323 20.41 12.19 -12.88
CA ALA A 323 20.69 11.95 -14.29
C ALA A 323 20.33 13.15 -15.16
N GLU A 324 19.16 13.75 -14.94
CA GLU A 324 18.71 14.94 -15.66
C GLU A 324 19.57 16.17 -15.36
N SER A 325 19.92 16.39 -14.09
CA SER A 325 20.78 17.50 -13.69
C SER A 325 22.17 17.42 -14.32
N LEU A 326 22.73 16.21 -14.42
CA LEU A 326 24.03 15.98 -15.03
C LEU A 326 24.01 16.15 -16.56
N ILE A 327 22.95 15.70 -17.23
CA ILE A 327 22.75 15.97 -18.66
C ILE A 327 22.65 17.47 -18.90
N TYR A 328 21.87 18.18 -18.08
CA TYR A 328 21.73 19.63 -18.18
C TYR A 328 23.07 20.34 -17.99
N ALA A 329 23.86 19.92 -16.98
CA ALA A 329 25.17 20.50 -16.69
C ALA A 329 26.18 20.28 -17.82
N GLU A 330 26.14 19.13 -18.49
CA GLU A 330 26.97 18.88 -19.68
C GLU A 330 26.66 19.85 -20.82
N GLU A 331 25.39 20.24 -20.97
CA GLU A 331 24.93 21.12 -22.05
C GLU A 331 25.10 22.62 -21.71
N HIS A 332 24.99 22.99 -20.42
CA HIS A 332 24.89 24.38 -19.99
C HIS A 332 26.05 24.83 -19.07
N GLY A 333 26.91 23.91 -18.63
CA GLY A 333 28.10 24.18 -17.81
C GLY A 333 27.85 24.27 -16.30
N ASP A 334 26.60 24.32 -15.82
CA ASP A 334 26.22 24.28 -14.40
C ASP A 334 24.99 23.40 -14.19
N LEU A 335 24.79 22.91 -12.97
CA LEU A 335 23.58 22.18 -12.59
C LEU A 335 22.34 23.09 -12.79
N PRO A 336 21.11 22.56 -12.96
CA PRO A 336 19.90 23.38 -12.93
C PRO A 336 19.53 23.77 -11.49
N SER A 337 18.71 24.81 -11.29
CA SER A 337 18.20 25.16 -9.95
C SER A 337 17.18 24.15 -9.41
N GLU A 338 16.48 23.47 -10.32
CA GLU A 338 15.53 22.40 -10.06
C GLU A 338 15.34 21.54 -11.32
N VAL A 339 14.81 20.33 -11.13
CA VAL A 339 14.42 19.41 -12.21
C VAL A 339 13.00 18.92 -11.99
N GLN A 340 12.34 18.48 -13.06
CA GLN A 340 10.98 17.96 -12.97
C GLN A 340 10.98 16.62 -12.22
N ARG A 341 10.08 16.46 -11.23
CA ARG A 341 9.84 15.16 -10.60
C ARG A 341 9.11 14.24 -11.58
N ARG A 342 9.54 12.99 -11.70
CA ARG A 342 8.88 11.97 -12.52
C ARG A 342 8.17 10.94 -11.66
N ASP A 343 6.96 10.53 -12.06
CA ASP A 343 6.38 9.29 -11.60
C ASP A 343 7.15 8.12 -12.24
N VAL A 344 7.86 7.35 -11.44
CA VAL A 344 8.74 6.28 -11.91
C VAL A 344 8.68 5.08 -10.97
N LEU A 345 8.48 3.90 -11.55
CA LEU A 345 8.50 2.63 -10.82
C LEU A 345 9.94 2.18 -10.53
N GLY A 346 10.08 1.27 -9.56
CA GLY A 346 11.33 0.56 -9.32
C GLY A 346 11.66 -0.39 -10.48
N PRO A 347 12.87 -0.97 -10.50
CA PRO A 347 13.28 -1.83 -11.61
C PRO A 347 12.36 -3.05 -11.76
N LYS A 348 12.12 -3.48 -13.00
CA LYS A 348 11.25 -4.63 -13.30
C LYS A 348 11.98 -5.98 -13.25
N SER A 349 13.30 -5.96 -13.10
CA SER A 349 14.17 -7.15 -13.00
C SER A 349 15.37 -6.89 -12.09
N ARG A 350 16.08 -7.95 -11.67
CA ARG A 350 17.19 -7.85 -10.72
C ARG A 350 18.37 -7.04 -11.25
N PRO A 351 18.82 -5.98 -10.55
CA PRO A 351 20.07 -5.29 -10.83
C PRO A 351 21.31 -6.17 -10.60
N ALA A 352 22.39 -5.91 -11.33
CA ALA A 352 23.71 -6.46 -11.04
C ALA A 352 24.24 -5.91 -9.71
N VAL A 353 24.95 -6.77 -8.97
CA VAL A 353 25.65 -6.40 -7.71
C VAL A 353 27.15 -6.57 -7.86
N GLY A 354 27.55 -7.60 -8.62
CA GLY A 354 28.94 -7.78 -9.01
C GLY A 354 29.44 -6.58 -9.81
N ILE A 355 30.68 -6.20 -9.54
CA ILE A 355 31.35 -5.13 -10.28
C ILE A 355 31.87 -5.74 -11.59
N GLU A 356 31.17 -5.50 -12.69
CA GLU A 356 31.62 -5.89 -14.03
C GLU A 356 32.61 -4.87 -14.62
N ARG A 357 32.66 -3.66 -14.05
CA ARG A 357 33.58 -2.58 -14.41
C ARG A 357 34.00 -1.81 -13.15
N ASP A 358 35.29 -1.71 -12.87
CA ASP A 358 35.80 -1.03 -11.66
C ASP A 358 35.75 0.50 -11.76
N ARG A 359 35.91 1.06 -12.97
CA ARG A 359 36.05 2.51 -13.18
C ARG A 359 35.29 2.99 -14.40
N VAL A 360 34.75 4.21 -14.29
CA VAL A 360 34.08 4.91 -15.39
C VAL A 360 34.62 6.34 -15.55
N THR A 361 34.70 6.81 -16.79
CA THR A 361 35.03 8.20 -17.12
C THR A 361 33.80 9.10 -16.99
N HIS A 362 34.01 10.42 -17.01
CA HIS A 362 32.90 11.38 -17.03
C HIS A 362 31.92 11.14 -18.19
N GLU A 363 32.44 10.99 -19.42
CA GLU A 363 31.62 10.74 -20.63
C GLU A 363 30.77 9.47 -20.48
N GLN A 364 31.32 8.41 -19.90
CA GLN A 364 30.59 7.16 -19.65
C GLN A 364 29.46 7.35 -18.62
N VAL A 365 29.67 8.18 -17.59
CA VAL A 365 28.60 8.52 -16.64
C VAL A 365 27.48 9.29 -17.32
N ILE A 366 27.80 10.30 -18.15
CA ILE A 366 26.77 11.06 -18.87
C ILE A 366 26.02 10.16 -19.87
N ALA A 367 26.71 9.24 -20.55
CA ALA A 367 26.07 8.25 -21.42
C ALA A 367 25.09 7.35 -20.65
N MET A 368 25.46 6.91 -19.44
CA MET A 368 24.55 6.17 -18.55
C MET A 368 23.36 7.02 -18.07
N CYS A 369 23.56 8.31 -17.78
CA CYS A 369 22.46 9.22 -17.45
C CYS A 369 21.44 9.30 -18.60
N ARG A 370 21.91 9.44 -19.84
CA ARG A 370 21.04 9.45 -21.04
C ARG A 370 20.32 8.12 -21.23
N GLN A 371 20.99 6.99 -21.00
CA GLN A 371 20.36 5.67 -21.00
C GLN A 371 19.24 5.57 -19.95
N LEU A 372 19.49 6.05 -18.73
CA LEU A 372 18.49 6.02 -17.65
C LEU A 372 17.27 6.87 -18.00
N VAL A 373 17.47 8.13 -18.39
CA VAL A 373 16.35 9.03 -18.74
C VAL A 373 15.56 8.48 -19.93
N GLY A 374 16.25 7.99 -20.97
CA GLY A 374 15.59 7.37 -22.12
C GLY A 374 14.79 6.12 -21.76
N HIS A 375 15.31 5.28 -20.86
CA HIS A 375 14.60 4.09 -20.38
C HIS A 375 13.38 4.46 -19.55
N VAL A 376 13.50 5.41 -18.61
CA VAL A 376 12.38 5.86 -17.77
C VAL A 376 11.27 6.48 -18.62
N LEU A 377 11.62 7.30 -19.61
CA LEU A 377 10.66 7.89 -20.56
C LEU A 377 9.88 6.84 -21.36
N LYS A 378 10.53 5.71 -21.68
CA LYS A 378 9.93 4.65 -22.49
C LYS A 378 9.14 3.64 -21.66
N GLU A 379 9.67 3.24 -20.50
CA GLU A 379 9.20 2.08 -19.74
C GLU A 379 8.47 2.45 -18.44
N GLY A 380 8.52 3.72 -18.02
CA GLY A 380 7.91 4.20 -16.77
C GLY A 380 8.55 3.64 -15.50
N ALA A 381 9.72 3.01 -15.60
CA ALA A 381 10.42 2.33 -14.52
C ALA A 381 11.92 2.56 -14.61
N LEU A 382 12.64 2.41 -13.50
CA LEU A 382 14.11 2.40 -13.51
C LEU A 382 14.65 1.20 -14.32
N PRO A 383 15.74 1.37 -15.08
CA PRO A 383 16.44 0.22 -15.63
C PRO A 383 17.07 -0.58 -14.49
N ALA A 384 17.04 -1.91 -14.57
CA ALA A 384 17.78 -2.75 -13.62
C ALA A 384 19.29 -2.55 -13.75
N ASN A 385 19.77 -2.36 -14.99
CA ASN A 385 21.16 -2.20 -15.34
C ASN A 385 21.33 -1.17 -16.45
N LEU A 386 22.37 -0.36 -16.34
CA LEU A 386 22.90 0.50 -17.40
C LEU A 386 24.14 -0.18 -18.00
N HIS A 387 24.52 0.21 -19.22
CA HIS A 387 25.58 -0.47 -19.96
C HIS A 387 26.74 0.47 -20.31
N VAL A 388 27.96 -0.01 -20.09
CA VAL A 388 29.21 0.68 -20.48
C VAL A 388 30.17 -0.36 -21.03
N GLU A 389 30.59 -0.22 -22.29
CA GLU A 389 31.63 -1.06 -22.92
C GLU A 389 31.40 -2.59 -22.77
N GLY A 390 30.13 -3.03 -22.82
CA GLY A 390 29.76 -4.43 -22.66
C GLY A 390 29.64 -4.93 -21.21
N ALA A 391 29.90 -4.08 -20.21
CA ALA A 391 29.67 -4.35 -18.80
C ALA A 391 28.33 -3.75 -18.32
N ARG A 392 27.71 -4.39 -17.33
CA ARG A 392 26.52 -3.89 -16.64
C ARG A 392 26.90 -3.10 -15.39
N VAL A 393 26.19 -2.00 -15.17
CA VAL A 393 26.21 -1.22 -13.93
C VAL A 393 24.81 -1.28 -13.33
N GLY A 394 24.67 -1.95 -12.19
CA GLY A 394 23.37 -2.06 -11.51
C GLY A 394 22.87 -0.70 -11.04
N ILE A 395 21.54 -0.51 -10.97
CA ILE A 395 20.96 0.80 -10.63
C ILE A 395 21.43 1.36 -9.28
N GLY A 396 21.66 0.50 -8.27
CA GLY A 396 22.23 0.92 -6.98
C GLY A 396 23.66 1.44 -7.13
N GLN A 397 24.50 0.73 -7.89
CA GLN A 397 25.88 1.15 -8.18
C GLN A 397 25.88 2.48 -8.96
N PHE A 398 25.01 2.61 -9.97
CA PHE A 398 24.87 3.83 -10.75
C PHE A 398 24.43 5.01 -9.88
N ALA A 399 23.47 4.81 -8.97
CA ALA A 399 22.99 5.87 -8.08
C ALA A 399 24.15 6.50 -7.30
N VAL A 400 25.04 5.69 -6.72
CA VAL A 400 26.23 6.18 -6.00
C VAL A 400 27.20 6.92 -6.93
N VAL A 401 27.44 6.40 -8.14
CA VAL A 401 28.31 7.08 -9.13
C VAL A 401 27.71 8.41 -9.59
N ALA A 402 26.41 8.46 -9.84
CA ALA A 402 25.68 9.65 -10.24
C ALA A 402 25.70 10.71 -9.14
N ALA A 403 25.46 10.34 -7.88
CA ALA A 403 25.59 11.24 -6.74
C ALA A 403 26.99 11.83 -6.61
N ARG A 404 28.05 11.02 -6.74
CA ARG A 404 29.43 11.51 -6.69
C ARG A 404 29.77 12.45 -7.83
N THR A 405 29.27 12.15 -9.03
CA THR A 405 29.42 13.02 -10.21
C THR A 405 28.67 14.34 -10.00
N TYR A 406 27.46 14.27 -9.45
CA TYR A 406 26.65 15.44 -9.11
C TYR A 406 27.35 16.32 -8.08
N LEU A 407 27.93 15.74 -7.01
CA LEU A 407 28.68 16.50 -6.00
C LEU A 407 29.94 17.13 -6.56
N ALA A 408 30.69 16.41 -7.40
CA ALA A 408 31.85 16.98 -8.07
C ALA A 408 31.45 18.18 -8.94
N GLN A 409 30.35 18.08 -9.70
CA GLN A 409 29.82 19.20 -10.47
C GLN A 409 29.39 20.37 -9.57
N ALA A 410 28.65 20.10 -8.48
CA ALA A 410 28.18 21.11 -7.54
C ALA A 410 29.32 21.86 -6.83
N ARG A 411 30.47 21.20 -6.66
CA ARG A 411 31.68 21.74 -6.01
C ARG A 411 32.73 22.24 -7.00
N TYR A 412 32.45 22.18 -8.31
CA TYR A 412 33.40 22.47 -9.39
C TYR A 412 34.72 21.66 -9.28
N GLU A 413 34.63 20.44 -8.75
CA GLU A 413 35.75 19.52 -8.60
C GLU A 413 35.97 18.73 -9.89
N LYS A 414 37.24 18.60 -10.29
CA LYS A 414 37.63 17.79 -11.45
C LYS A 414 38.03 16.39 -11.01
N TYR A 415 37.63 15.40 -11.81
CA TYR A 415 38.06 14.02 -11.69
C TYR A 415 38.31 13.43 -13.08
N GLU A 416 39.23 12.48 -13.18
CA GLU A 416 39.49 11.76 -14.44
C GLU A 416 38.59 10.52 -14.55
N VAL A 417 38.49 9.75 -13.46
CA VAL A 417 37.70 8.52 -13.37
C VAL A 417 37.05 8.39 -12.01
N LEU A 418 35.87 7.76 -11.96
CA LEU A 418 35.20 7.38 -10.73
C LEU A 418 35.19 5.86 -10.58
N ARG A 419 35.43 5.40 -9.35
CA ARG A 419 35.31 3.99 -8.98
C ARG A 419 33.85 3.61 -8.75
N ILE A 420 33.43 2.48 -9.33
CA ILE A 420 32.17 1.81 -9.02
C ILE A 420 32.38 1.00 -7.73
N HIS A 421 31.51 1.22 -6.74
CA HIS A 421 31.53 0.46 -5.49
C HIS A 421 30.48 -0.63 -5.50
N GLU A 422 30.75 -1.70 -4.78
CA GLU A 422 29.71 -2.68 -4.44
C GLU A 422 28.61 -1.96 -3.66
N THR A 423 27.38 -2.06 -4.18
CA THR A 423 26.22 -1.34 -3.67
C THR A 423 25.02 -2.28 -3.66
N PRO A 424 24.19 -2.29 -2.60
CA PRO A 424 22.98 -3.09 -2.56
C PRO A 424 22.03 -2.79 -3.73
N ARG A 425 21.24 -3.80 -4.15
CA ARG A 425 20.23 -3.64 -5.22
C ARG A 425 19.08 -2.72 -4.83
N TYR A 426 18.76 -2.69 -3.53
CA TYR A 426 17.52 -2.13 -2.99
C TYR A 426 17.83 -1.31 -1.73
N PRO A 427 16.97 -0.34 -1.37
CA PRO A 427 16.88 0.20 -0.02
C PRO A 427 16.69 -0.88 1.05
N ASP A 428 17.07 -0.60 2.30
CA ASP A 428 17.02 -1.56 3.42
C ASP A 428 15.60 -2.12 3.69
N ALA A 429 14.53 -1.34 3.46
CA ALA A 429 13.16 -1.82 3.68
C ALA A 429 12.80 -3.06 2.84
N ALA A 430 13.57 -3.34 1.77
CA ALA A 430 13.41 -4.55 0.98
C ALA A 430 13.52 -5.83 1.81
N PHE A 431 14.34 -5.85 2.86
CA PHE A 431 14.49 -7.04 3.70
C PHE A 431 13.27 -7.28 4.61
N GLU A 432 12.67 -6.23 5.14
CA GLU A 432 11.46 -6.33 5.96
C GLU A 432 10.27 -6.78 5.11
N VAL A 433 10.11 -6.21 3.92
CA VAL A 433 9.05 -6.59 2.98
C VAL A 433 9.22 -8.04 2.49
N ASP A 434 10.45 -8.47 2.18
CA ASP A 434 10.72 -9.87 1.81
C ASP A 434 10.39 -10.84 2.94
N ALA A 435 10.84 -10.53 4.16
CA ALA A 435 10.57 -11.38 5.32
C ALA A 435 9.06 -11.51 5.58
N TRP A 436 8.31 -10.41 5.44
CA TRP A 436 6.86 -10.42 5.57
C TRP A 436 6.21 -11.29 4.48
N VAL A 437 6.57 -11.11 3.20
CA VAL A 437 6.00 -11.90 2.09
C VAL A 437 6.27 -13.40 2.29
N ARG A 438 7.50 -13.76 2.66
CA ARG A 438 7.86 -15.16 2.89
C ARG A 438 7.09 -15.78 4.05
N ARG A 439 6.95 -15.04 5.15
CA ARG A 439 6.27 -15.53 6.36
C ARG A 439 4.76 -15.58 6.19
N GLU A 440 4.14 -14.49 5.74
CA GLU A 440 2.69 -14.35 5.73
C GLU A 440 2.04 -14.92 4.47
N ILE A 441 2.74 -14.95 3.32
CA ILE A 441 2.21 -15.53 2.08
C ILE A 441 2.80 -16.92 1.85
N GLY A 442 4.11 -17.08 1.98
CA GLY A 442 4.78 -18.36 1.73
C GLY A 442 4.33 -19.49 2.66
N GLU A 443 3.99 -19.16 3.91
CA GLU A 443 3.48 -20.13 4.90
C GLU A 443 1.96 -20.03 5.10
N HIS A 444 1.26 -19.32 4.21
CA HIS A 444 -0.17 -19.07 4.40
C HIS A 444 -0.98 -20.36 4.23
N TRP A 445 -1.84 -20.65 5.21
CA TRP A 445 -2.64 -21.88 5.30
C TRP A 445 -3.55 -22.13 4.08
N ALA A 446 -3.95 -21.07 3.37
CA ALA A 446 -4.79 -21.16 2.17
C ALA A 446 -4.02 -21.57 0.90
N MET A 447 -2.69 -21.40 0.88
CA MET A 447 -1.89 -21.68 -0.32
C MET A 447 -1.77 -23.18 -0.59
N PRO A 448 -1.67 -23.61 -1.86
CA PRO A 448 -1.25 -24.97 -2.20
C PRO A 448 0.08 -25.34 -1.51
N LEU A 449 0.26 -26.63 -1.19
CA LEU A 449 1.47 -27.10 -0.50
C LEU A 449 2.76 -26.96 -1.32
N ASP A 450 2.64 -26.84 -2.64
CA ASP A 450 3.73 -26.64 -3.59
C ASP A 450 3.86 -25.17 -4.06
N PHE A 451 3.11 -24.25 -3.45
CA PHE A 451 3.17 -22.82 -3.75
C PHE A 451 4.54 -22.21 -3.42
N THR A 452 4.97 -21.23 -4.23
CA THR A 452 6.15 -20.40 -3.95
C THR A 452 5.84 -18.92 -4.11
N CYS A 453 6.35 -18.11 -3.20
CA CYS A 453 6.24 -16.65 -3.23
C CYS A 453 7.51 -15.95 -3.73
N ASP A 454 8.48 -16.66 -4.31
CA ASP A 454 9.80 -16.10 -4.63
C ASP A 454 9.76 -14.91 -5.61
N ARG A 455 8.95 -15.02 -6.68
CA ARG A 455 8.74 -13.94 -7.66
C ARG A 455 8.04 -12.74 -7.04
N LEU A 456 7.02 -13.01 -6.22
CA LEU A 456 6.28 -11.98 -5.50
C LEU A 456 7.22 -11.19 -4.56
N ALA A 457 8.04 -11.88 -3.79
CA ALA A 457 9.02 -11.28 -2.89
C ALA A 457 10.13 -10.53 -3.66
N GLU A 458 10.55 -11.01 -4.82
CA GLU A 458 11.44 -10.27 -5.73
C GLU A 458 10.85 -8.94 -6.17
N HIS A 459 9.64 -8.94 -6.70
CA HIS A 459 8.99 -7.72 -7.15
C HIS A 459 8.69 -6.77 -5.99
N ALA A 460 8.37 -7.30 -4.81
CA ALA A 460 8.13 -6.49 -3.63
C ALA A 460 9.40 -5.72 -3.20
N ARG A 461 10.57 -6.39 -3.22
CA ARG A 461 11.88 -5.74 -3.00
C ARG A 461 12.20 -4.72 -4.06
N LEU A 462 11.99 -5.06 -5.34
CA LEU A 462 12.31 -4.18 -6.46
C LEU A 462 11.55 -2.85 -6.39
N GLN A 463 10.28 -2.88 -5.97
CA GLN A 463 9.47 -1.67 -5.86
C GLN A 463 9.74 -0.83 -4.62
N THR A 464 10.63 -1.26 -3.71
CA THR A 464 11.05 -0.38 -2.59
C THR A 464 11.75 0.90 -3.06
N TRP A 465 12.27 0.92 -4.30
CA TRP A 465 12.75 2.14 -4.98
C TRP A 465 11.69 3.23 -5.14
N THR A 466 10.41 2.87 -5.09
CA THR A 466 9.28 3.81 -5.21
C THR A 466 8.79 4.35 -3.87
N MET A 467 9.26 3.76 -2.75
CA MET A 467 8.76 4.10 -1.42
C MET A 467 9.11 5.53 -1.06
N LYS A 468 8.10 6.26 -0.58
CA LYS A 468 8.26 7.55 0.07
C LYS A 468 7.07 7.88 0.98
N PRO A 469 7.25 8.74 1.98
CA PRO A 469 6.16 9.24 2.81
C PRO A 469 5.07 9.95 1.98
N ALA A 470 3.82 9.87 2.43
CA ALA A 470 2.72 10.67 1.92
C ALA A 470 2.19 11.58 3.03
N TRP A 471 2.22 12.88 2.81
CA TRP A 471 1.94 13.87 3.85
C TRP A 471 0.61 14.55 3.60
N LEU A 472 -0.06 14.96 4.69
CA LEU A 472 -1.12 15.96 4.58
C LEU A 472 -0.56 17.29 4.06
N ARG A 473 0.66 17.65 4.49
CA ARG A 473 1.43 18.80 4.01
C ARG A 473 2.89 18.40 3.78
N PRO A 474 3.35 18.27 2.53
CA PRO A 474 4.72 17.88 2.24
C PRO A 474 5.74 18.85 2.86
N PRO A 475 6.81 18.36 3.50
CA PRO A 475 7.90 19.19 4.02
C PRO A 475 8.45 20.12 2.93
N GLN A 476 8.60 21.41 3.26
CA GLN A 476 9.17 22.40 2.35
C GLN A 476 10.62 22.67 2.76
N GLY A 477 11.57 21.96 2.15
CA GLY A 477 12.99 22.20 2.38
C GLY A 477 13.88 20.98 2.15
N PRO A 478 15.19 21.17 2.24
CA PRO A 478 16.14 20.08 2.15
C PRO A 478 16.14 19.37 3.52
N ALA A 479 15.19 18.45 3.71
CA ALA A 479 14.99 17.74 4.97
C ALA A 479 15.53 16.30 4.83
N PRO A 480 16.83 16.08 5.09
CA PRO A 480 17.32 14.75 5.43
C PRO A 480 16.70 14.38 6.78
N ASP A 481 16.20 13.15 6.93
CA ASP A 481 15.49 12.72 8.13
C ASP A 481 16.27 13.07 9.41
N GLY A 482 15.61 13.75 10.37
CA GLY A 482 16.20 13.98 11.69
C GLY A 482 15.54 15.02 12.58
N GLU A 483 14.95 16.08 12.03
CA GLU A 483 14.17 17.03 12.83
C GLU A 483 12.76 17.09 12.29
N ARG A 484 11.83 16.48 13.04
CA ARG A 484 10.41 16.82 12.95
C ARG A 484 10.36 18.35 13.04
N ILE A 485 9.95 19.01 11.96
CA ILE A 485 9.34 20.33 12.09
C ILE A 485 8.03 20.04 12.83
N VAL A 486 8.08 20.12 14.15
CA VAL A 486 6.90 20.27 14.98
C VAL A 486 6.29 21.59 14.52
N LEU A 487 5.19 21.51 13.76
CA LEU A 487 4.33 22.66 13.51
C LEU A 487 3.64 23.08 14.81
#